data_AF-A0A436GV59-F1
#
_entry.id   AF-A0A436GV59-F1
#
_cell.length_a   1.000
_cell.length_b   1.000
_cell.length_c   1.000
_cell.angle_alpha   90.00
_cell.angle_beta   90.00
_cell.angle_gamma   90.00
#
_symmetry.space_group_name_H-M   'P 1'
#
loop_
_entity.id
_entity.type
_entity.pdbx_description
1 polymer ?
#
loop_
_entity_poly.entity_id
_entity_poly.type
_entity_poly.pdbx_seq_one_letter_code
_entity_poly.pdbx_strand_id
1 'polypeptide(L)'
;MTAIAVEAGREARRTALILAASQAIIGSAAPIAISVGALAGQYLLGPDKSLATAPVTGFNIGVALGALPAAAIIRSMGQRGGFMTGTIVTALGGLVATLALFQGSFWLFAFG
;
A
#
# COMPACT_ATOMS: atom_id res chain seq x y z
N MET A 1 -12.32 22.74 33.86
CA MET A 1 -11.71 23.09 32.57
C MET A 1 -10.36 22.39 32.36
N THR A 2 -9.48 22.32 33.35
CA THR A 2 -8.18 21.61 33.29
C THR A 2 -8.29 20.08 33.16
N ALA A 3 -9.21 19.42 33.86
CA ALA A 3 -9.41 17.97 33.75
C ALA A 3 -9.81 17.52 32.33
N ILE A 4 -10.71 18.26 31.68
CA ILE A 4 -11.17 18.03 30.30
C ILE A 4 -10.00 18.15 29.30
N ALA A 5 -9.12 19.14 29.49
CA ALA A 5 -7.95 19.34 28.63
C ALA A 5 -6.92 18.20 28.76
N VAL A 6 -6.72 17.67 29.98
CA VAL A 6 -5.82 16.53 30.23
C VAL A 6 -6.36 15.24 29.59
N GLU A 7 -7.67 15.02 29.67
CA GLU A 7 -8.33 13.85 29.10
C GLU A 7 -8.29 13.88 27.56
N ALA A 8 -8.61 15.02 26.95
CA ALA A 8 -8.47 15.25 25.52
C ALA A 8 -7.02 15.05 25.03
N GLY A 9 -6.03 15.50 25.80
CA GLY A 9 -4.61 15.29 25.50
C GLY A 9 -4.19 13.82 25.51
N ARG A 10 -4.78 13.00 26.41
CA ARG A 10 -4.53 11.56 26.47
C ARG A 10 -5.15 10.82 25.29
N GLU A 11 -6.36 11.18 24.90
CA GLU A 11 -7.04 10.60 23.73
C GLU A 11 -6.32 10.96 22.42
N ALA A 12 -5.89 12.21 22.28
CA ALA A 12 -5.11 12.66 21.12
C ALA A 12 -3.80 11.86 20.98
N ARG A 13 -3.06 11.66 22.08
CA ARG A 13 -1.83 10.83 22.09
C ARG A 13 -2.10 9.39 21.69
N ARG A 14 -3.17 8.77 22.20
CA ARG A 14 -3.56 7.40 21.83
C ARG A 14 -3.88 7.30 20.34
N THR A 15 -4.67 8.24 19.82
CA THR A 15 -5.04 8.28 18.39
C THR A 15 -3.81 8.46 17.51
N ALA A 16 -2.90 9.37 17.88
CA ALA A 16 -1.66 9.58 17.16
C ALA A 16 -0.79 8.31 17.11
N LEU A 17 -0.66 7.58 18.23
CA LEU A 17 0.08 6.31 18.27
C LEU A 17 -0.54 5.24 17.37
N ILE A 18 -1.86 5.10 17.38
CA ILE A 18 -2.57 4.15 16.53
C ILE A 18 -2.36 4.50 15.05
N LEU A 19 -2.51 5.77 14.68
CA LEU A 19 -2.27 6.23 13.32
C LEU A 19 -0.81 6.04 12.90
N ALA A 20 0.15 6.35 13.78
CA ALA A 20 1.57 6.15 13.50
C ALA A 20 1.91 4.67 13.26
N ALA A 21 1.40 3.76 14.09
CA ALA A 21 1.60 2.33 13.92
C ALA A 21 0.96 1.82 12.61
N SER A 22 -0.24 2.30 12.30
CA SER A 22 -0.94 1.93 11.07
C SER A 22 -0.21 2.46 9.82
N GLN A 23 0.30 3.70 9.89
CA GLN A 23 1.12 4.30 8.83
C GLN A 23 2.47 3.61 8.69
N ALA A 24 3.06 3.07 9.76
CA ALA A 24 4.28 2.28 9.65
C ALA A 24 4.05 0.99 8.84
N ILE A 25 2.92 0.32 9.09
CA ILE A 25 2.54 -0.88 8.34
C ILE A 25 2.34 -0.53 6.86
N ILE A 26 1.51 0.47 6.55
CA ILE A 26 1.23 0.85 5.16
C ILE A 26 2.44 1.47 4.46
N GLY A 27 3.25 2.24 5.20
CA GLY A 27 4.50 2.81 4.71
C GLY A 27 5.54 1.76 4.35
N SER A 28 5.47 0.56 4.95
CA SER A 28 6.33 -0.57 4.58
C SER A 28 5.95 -1.23 3.25
N ALA A 29 4.72 -1.02 2.75
CA ALA A 29 4.23 -1.69 1.54
C ALA A 29 5.08 -1.35 0.30
N ALA A 30 5.44 -0.07 0.12
CA ALA A 30 6.25 0.36 -1.02
C ALA A 30 7.65 -0.27 -1.05
N PRO A 31 8.49 -0.21 0.02
CA PRO A 31 9.78 -0.87 0.00
C PRO A 31 9.66 -2.40 -0.13
N ILE A 32 8.67 -3.04 0.49
CA ILE A 32 8.43 -4.48 0.31
C ILE A 32 8.10 -4.80 -1.16
N ALA A 33 7.19 -4.05 -1.78
CA ALA A 33 6.81 -4.27 -3.17
C ALA A 33 7.99 -4.07 -4.14
N ILE A 34 8.86 -3.08 -3.88
CA ILE A 34 10.05 -2.85 -4.69
C ILE A 34 11.06 -4.00 -4.52
N SER A 35 11.38 -4.38 -3.29
CA SER A 35 12.34 -5.44 -3.00
C SER A 35 11.87 -6.82 -3.49
N VAL A 36 10.64 -7.20 -3.13
CA VAL A 36 10.05 -8.48 -3.52
C VAL A 36 9.70 -8.48 -5.00
N GLY A 37 9.18 -7.39 -5.55
CA GLY A 37 8.81 -7.27 -6.96
C GLY A 37 9.97 -7.50 -7.91
N ALA A 38 11.17 -7.01 -7.57
CA ALA A 38 12.37 -7.28 -8.35
C ALA A 38 12.80 -8.76 -8.30
N LEU A 39 12.76 -9.39 -7.12
CA LEU A 39 13.10 -10.80 -6.94
C LEU A 39 12.07 -11.73 -7.60
N ALA A 40 10.78 -11.43 -7.42
CA ALA A 40 9.68 -12.13 -8.05
C ALA A 40 9.72 -11.98 -9.57
N GLY A 41 9.99 -10.76 -10.08
CA GLY A 41 10.19 -10.53 -11.51
C GLY A 41 11.32 -11.42 -12.06
N GLN A 42 12.48 -11.43 -11.41
CA GLN A 42 13.61 -12.30 -11.78
C GLN A 42 13.29 -13.80 -11.67
N TYR A 43 12.46 -14.21 -10.71
CA TYR A 43 12.09 -15.61 -10.49
C TYR A 43 11.05 -16.12 -11.50
N LEU A 44 10.05 -15.29 -11.83
CA LEU A 44 8.96 -15.66 -12.74
C LEU A 44 9.35 -15.50 -14.23
N LEU A 45 10.27 -14.59 -14.54
CA LEU A 45 10.85 -14.47 -15.89
C LEU A 45 12.01 -15.46 -16.01
N GLY A 46 11.83 -16.51 -16.80
CA GLY A 46 12.83 -17.56 -17.01
C GLY A 46 14.12 -17.06 -17.72
N PRO A 47 14.38 -17.45 -18.98
CA PRO A 47 15.62 -17.06 -19.66
C PRO A 47 15.67 -15.58 -20.10
N ASP A 48 14.52 -14.96 -20.40
CA ASP A 48 14.44 -13.54 -20.78
C ASP A 48 14.07 -12.66 -19.58
N LYS A 49 15.08 -11.98 -19.02
CA LYS A 49 14.97 -11.15 -17.80
C LYS A 49 14.71 -9.67 -18.10
N SER A 50 14.49 -9.32 -19.36
CA SER A 50 14.33 -7.93 -19.80
C SER A 50 13.18 -7.19 -19.10
N LEU A 51 12.16 -7.93 -18.63
CA LEU A 51 10.97 -7.39 -17.99
C LEU A 51 10.99 -7.44 -16.45
N ALA A 52 12.12 -7.77 -15.81
CA ALA A 52 12.14 -7.98 -14.37
C ALA A 52 11.81 -6.74 -13.52
N THR A 53 11.94 -5.54 -14.09
CA THR A 53 11.54 -4.26 -13.46
C THR A 53 10.11 -3.84 -13.79
N ALA A 54 9.38 -4.63 -14.61
CA ALA A 54 8.00 -4.30 -14.97
C ALA A 54 7.05 -4.28 -13.76
N PRO A 55 7.15 -5.18 -12.74
CA PRO A 55 6.33 -5.08 -11.54
C PRO A 55 6.56 -3.77 -10.77
N VAL A 56 7.81 -3.32 -10.66
CA VAL A 56 8.16 -2.04 -10.01
C VAL A 56 7.64 -0.84 -10.82
N THR A 57 7.65 -0.96 -12.14
CA THR A 57 7.06 0.05 -13.04
C THR A 57 5.55 0.10 -12.90
N GLY A 58 4.90 -1.07 -12.84
CA GLY A 58 3.46 -1.23 -12.59
C GLY A 58 3.05 -0.60 -11.26
N PHE A 59 3.81 -0.82 -10.19
CA PHE A 59 3.59 -0.16 -8.90
C PHE A 59 3.60 1.38 -9.03
N ASN A 60 4.61 1.95 -9.68
CA ASN A 60 4.69 3.41 -9.86
C ASN A 60 3.54 3.96 -10.72
N ILE A 61 3.14 3.25 -11.77
CA ILE A 61 1.97 3.61 -12.59
C ILE A 61 0.70 3.56 -11.74
N GLY A 62 0.52 2.50 -10.95
CA GLY A 62 -0.62 2.35 -10.04
C GLY A 62 -0.70 3.49 -9.04
N VAL A 63 0.43 3.89 -8.44
CA VAL A 63 0.50 5.04 -7.52
C VAL A 63 0.14 6.35 -8.25
N ALA A 64 0.66 6.57 -9.46
CA ALA A 64 0.38 7.76 -10.25
C ALA A 64 -1.11 7.86 -10.62
N LEU A 65 -1.70 6.76 -11.09
CA LEU A 65 -3.13 6.68 -11.43
C LEU A 65 -4.01 6.79 -10.18
N GLY A 66 -3.54 6.24 -9.05
CA GLY A 66 -4.24 6.27 -7.76
C GLY A 66 -4.19 7.62 -7.04
N ALA A 67 -3.23 8.50 -7.36
CA ALA A 67 -3.03 9.76 -6.65
C ALA A 67 -4.24 10.71 -6.77
N LEU A 68 -4.77 10.90 -7.98
CA LEU A 68 -5.94 11.75 -8.24
C LEU A 68 -7.23 11.23 -7.56
N PRO A 69 -7.65 9.95 -7.72
CA PRO A 69 -8.82 9.43 -7.04
C PRO A 69 -8.63 9.37 -5.53
N ALA A 70 -7.42 9.07 -5.03
CA ALA A 70 -7.15 9.10 -3.59
C ALA A 70 -7.32 10.51 -3.01
N ALA A 71 -6.83 11.55 -3.69
CA ALA A 71 -7.04 12.93 -3.28
C ALA A 71 -8.53 13.31 -3.27
N ALA A 72 -9.30 12.87 -4.27
CA ALA A 72 -10.75 13.08 -4.31
C ALA A 72 -11.48 12.39 -3.14
N ILE A 73 -11.14 11.13 -2.84
CA ILE A 73 -11.72 10.38 -1.71
C ILE A 73 -11.38 11.02 -0.37
N ILE A 74 -10.12 11.43 -0.17
CA ILE A 74 -9.70 12.13 1.05
C ILE A 74 -10.45 13.46 1.21
N ARG A 75 -10.67 14.18 0.10
CA ARG A 75 -11.44 15.42 0.11
C ARG A 75 -12.91 15.20 0.45
N SER A 76 -13.53 14.08 0.01
CA SER A 76 -14.96 13.82 0.24
C SER A 76 -15.26 13.10 1.57
N MET A 77 -14.43 12.12 1.96
CA MET A 77 -14.65 11.26 3.14
C MET A 77 -13.75 11.62 4.33
N GLY A 78 -12.85 12.59 4.16
CA GLY A 78 -11.83 12.94 5.15
C GLY A 78 -10.65 11.96 5.19
N GLN A 79 -9.61 12.35 5.94
CA GLN A 79 -8.33 11.62 5.97
C GLN A 79 -8.45 10.20 6.55
N ARG A 80 -9.30 10.00 7.56
CA ARG A 80 -9.56 8.67 8.13
C ARG A 80 -10.27 7.75 7.15
N GLY A 81 -11.27 8.25 6.43
CA GLY A 81 -11.98 7.50 5.40
C GLY A 81 -11.06 7.12 4.24
N GLY A 82 -10.31 8.09 3.72
CA GLY A 82 -9.32 7.85 2.66
C GLY A 82 -8.22 6.86 3.04
N PHE A 83 -7.76 6.91 4.29
CA PHE A 83 -6.81 5.93 4.82
C PHE A 83 -7.40 4.51 4.84
N MET A 84 -8.62 4.33 5.33
CA MET A 84 -9.28 3.01 5.37
C MET A 84 -9.53 2.45 3.97
N THR A 85 -10.02 3.25 3.03
CA THR A 85 -10.22 2.81 1.64
C THR A 85 -8.90 2.42 0.99
N GLY A 86 -7.85 3.24 1.17
CA GLY A 86 -6.51 2.93 0.68
C GLY A 86 -5.97 1.62 1.25
N THR A 87 -6.18 1.38 2.54
CA THR A 87 -5.74 0.15 3.22
C THR A 87 -6.41 -1.09 2.64
N ILE A 88 -7.73 -1.03 2.37
CA ILE A 88 -8.48 -2.13 1.75
C ILE A 88 -7.97 -2.40 0.34
N VAL A 89 -7.77 -1.36 -0.47
CA VAL A 89 -7.24 -1.50 -1.84
C VAL A 89 -5.85 -2.14 -1.82
N THR A 90 -4.95 -1.66 -0.95
CA THR A 90 -3.62 -2.24 -0.79
C THR A 90 -3.67 -3.70 -0.34
N ALA A 91 -4.56 -4.05 0.59
CA ALA A 91 -4.72 -5.42 1.07
C ALA A 91 -5.23 -6.37 -0.05
N LEU A 92 -6.19 -5.92 -0.85
CA LEU A 92 -6.71 -6.69 -1.98
C LEU A 92 -5.64 -6.89 -3.06
N GLY A 93 -4.91 -5.84 -3.44
CA GLY A 93 -3.80 -5.94 -4.39
C GLY A 93 -2.71 -6.90 -3.91
N GLY A 94 -2.29 -6.77 -2.65
CA GLY A 94 -1.33 -7.68 -2.04
C GLY A 94 -1.79 -9.15 -2.01
N LEU A 95 -3.09 -9.38 -1.80
CA LEU A 95 -3.68 -10.73 -1.88
C LEU A 95 -3.62 -11.28 -3.30
N VAL A 96 -3.97 -10.48 -4.31
CA VAL A 96 -3.90 -10.85 -5.73
C VAL A 96 -2.45 -11.15 -6.13
N ALA A 97 -1.51 -10.28 -5.76
CA ALA A 97 -0.07 -10.49 -6.02
C ALA A 97 0.44 -11.77 -5.36
N THR A 98 0.04 -12.05 -4.13
CA THR A 98 0.41 -13.30 -3.42
C THR A 98 -0.13 -14.53 -4.15
N LEU A 99 -1.40 -14.52 -4.56
CA LEU A 99 -2.01 -15.62 -5.33
C LEU A 99 -1.35 -15.80 -6.71
N ALA A 100 -0.93 -14.70 -7.34
CA ALA A 100 -0.22 -14.75 -8.62
C ALA A 100 1.16 -15.40 -8.50
N LEU A 101 1.88 -15.19 -7.39
CA LEU A 101 3.13 -15.87 -7.10
C LEU A 101 2.96 -17.38 -6.99
N PHE A 102 1.92 -17.85 -6.29
CA PHE A 102 1.61 -19.28 -6.20
C PHE A 102 1.26 -19.91 -7.55
N GLN A 103 0.63 -19.15 -8.44
CA GLN A 103 0.32 -19.59 -9.81
C GLN A 103 1.50 -19.47 -10.78
N GLY A 104 2.59 -18.78 -10.41
CA GLY A 104 3.71 -18.51 -11.30
C GLY A 104 3.39 -17.56 -12.46
N SER A 105 2.35 -16.73 -12.34
CA SER A 105 1.90 -15.83 -13.41
C SER A 105 2.49 -14.44 -13.28
N PHE A 106 3.46 -14.12 -14.15
CA PHE A 106 4.19 -12.85 -14.12
C PHE A 106 3.27 -11.63 -14.31
N TRP A 107 2.37 -11.68 -15.28
CA TRP A 107 1.47 -10.57 -15.58
C TRP A 107 0.45 -10.34 -14.47
N LEU A 108 -0.09 -11.42 -13.90
CA LEU A 108 -1.03 -11.29 -12.78
C LEU A 108 -0.34 -10.70 -11.54
N PHE A 109 0.94 -11.04 -11.33
CA PHE A 109 1.75 -10.43 -10.27
C PHE A 109 2.07 -8.96 -10.55
N ALA A 110 2.31 -8.57 -11.80
CA ALA A 110 2.58 -7.18 -12.17
C ALA A 110 1.35 -6.26 -12.10
N PHE A 111 0.14 -6.81 -12.22
CA PHE A 111 -1.13 -6.06 -12.16
C PHE A 111 -1.84 -6.08 -10.80
N GLY A 112 -1.49 -7.03 -9.92
CA GLY A 112 -2.06 -7.14 -8.56
C GLY A 112 -1.50 -6.07 -7.63
#